data_AF-A0A849N527-F1
#
_entry.id   AF-A0A849N527-F1
#
_cell.length_a   1.000
_cell.length_b   1.000
_cell.length_c   1.000
_cell.angle_alpha   90.00
_cell.angle_beta   90.00
_cell.angle_gamma   90.00
#
_symmetry.space_group_name_H-M   'P 1'
#
loop_
_entity.id
_entity.type
_entity.pdbx_description
1 polymer ?
#
loop_
_entity_poly.entity_id
_entity_poly.type
_entity_poly.pdbx_seq_one_letter_code
_entity_poly.pdbx_strand_id
1 'polypeptide(L)'
;MSGLALRPAVPGDEALVLGFVRALAEYEKLAHQVRAEEADIRRLLFGQPARAEALIAEWEGAPAGFALWYYSVSSFDGRPKLYVEDVFVAPERRGKGIGRAIFTWLARRALAEGCGRMEWSVLDWNAPSIAFYRSIGARPREGWTLQRLGGAALRALARQDAPASEAEAGTGAGQQDQER
;
A
#
# COMPACT_ATOMS: atom_id res chain seq x y z
N MET A 1 9.38 16.48 28.15
CA MET A 1 9.84 16.34 26.75
C MET A 1 10.31 14.91 26.56
N SER A 2 9.74 14.03 25.74
CA SER A 2 8.37 13.79 25.29
C SER A 2 8.37 12.28 25.03
N GLY A 3 7.41 11.49 25.54
CA GLY A 3 7.40 10.03 25.39
C GLY A 3 7.21 9.51 23.96
N LEU A 4 7.24 10.38 22.94
CA LEU A 4 7.10 10.01 21.53
C LEU A 4 8.45 9.65 20.91
N ALA A 5 8.56 8.44 20.39
CA ALA A 5 9.67 8.00 19.54
C ALA A 5 9.14 7.53 18.19
N LEU A 6 9.90 7.79 17.12
CA LEU A 6 9.64 7.28 15.77
C LEU A 6 10.83 6.43 15.33
N ARG A 7 10.57 5.23 14.83
CA ARG A 7 11.61 4.34 14.31
C ARG A 7 11.15 3.61 13.06
N PRO A 8 12.04 3.31 12.10
CA PRO A 8 11.73 2.37 11.02
C PRO A 8 11.32 1.00 11.59
N ALA A 9 10.42 0.32 10.88
CA ALA A 9 10.15 -1.09 11.16
C ALA A 9 11.38 -1.94 10.80
N VAL A 10 11.62 -3.01 11.55
CA VAL A 10 12.71 -3.96 11.35
C VAL A 10 12.16 -5.39 11.23
N PRO A 11 12.92 -6.36 10.68
CA PRO A 11 12.52 -7.76 10.73
C PRO A 11 12.21 -8.19 12.17
N GLY A 12 11.03 -8.78 12.39
CA GLY A 12 10.46 -9.03 13.72
C GLY A 12 9.24 -8.16 14.04
N ASP A 13 9.05 -7.03 13.35
CA ASP A 13 7.87 -6.15 13.52
C ASP A 13 6.64 -6.60 12.70
N GLU A 14 6.68 -7.73 11.99
CA GLU A 14 5.61 -8.12 11.05
C GLU A 14 4.24 -8.28 11.71
N ALA A 15 4.19 -8.95 12.86
CA ALA A 15 2.98 -9.10 13.65
C ALA A 15 2.44 -7.75 14.14
N LEU A 16 3.33 -6.83 14.53
CA LEU A 16 2.97 -5.50 15.00
C LEU A 16 2.39 -4.64 13.86
N VAL A 17 3.04 -4.62 12.70
CA VAL A 17 2.54 -3.93 11.51
C VAL A 17 1.21 -4.51 11.06
N LEU A 18 1.09 -5.85 10.99
CA LEU A 18 -0.18 -6.50 10.64
C LEU A 18 -1.29 -6.17 11.65
N GLY A 19 -0.96 -6.09 12.94
CA GLY A 19 -1.86 -5.67 14.00
C GLY A 19 -2.40 -4.26 13.76
N PHE A 20 -1.54 -3.31 13.37
CA PHE A 20 -1.98 -1.96 13.03
C PHE A 20 -2.80 -1.90 11.74
N VAL A 21 -2.45 -2.67 10.70
CA VAL A 21 -3.25 -2.79 9.47
C VAL A 21 -4.65 -3.30 9.78
N ARG A 22 -4.77 -4.33 10.63
CA ARG A 22 -6.07 -4.86 11.08
C ARG A 22 -6.85 -3.83 11.89
N ALA A 23 -6.19 -3.11 12.79
CA ALA A 23 -6.83 -2.06 13.59
C ALA A 23 -7.32 -0.88 12.73
N LEU A 24 -6.54 -0.49 11.71
CA LEU A 24 -6.94 0.50 10.71
C LEU A 24 -8.16 0.00 9.93
N ALA A 25 -8.11 -1.23 9.41
CA ALA A 25 -9.21 -1.80 8.64
C ALA A 25 -10.49 -1.94 9.47
N GLU A 26 -10.40 -2.26 10.77
CA GLU A 26 -11.54 -2.25 11.69
C GLU A 26 -12.13 -0.83 11.81
N TYR A 27 -11.30 0.18 12.06
CA TYR A 27 -11.74 1.58 12.09
C TYR A 27 -12.40 2.01 10.78
N GLU A 28 -11.85 1.55 9.65
CA GLU A 28 -12.33 1.85 8.32
C GLU A 28 -13.56 1.04 7.88
N LYS A 29 -14.02 0.08 8.70
CA LYS A 29 -15.10 -0.88 8.40
C LYS A 29 -14.78 -1.80 7.21
N LEU A 30 -13.49 -2.09 7.02
CA LEU A 30 -12.92 -2.91 5.94
C LEU A 30 -12.18 -4.15 6.46
N ALA A 31 -12.32 -4.51 7.74
CA ALA A 31 -11.63 -5.67 8.33
C ALA A 31 -11.81 -6.98 7.52
N HIS A 32 -12.99 -7.19 6.93
CA HIS A 32 -13.30 -8.34 6.05
C HIS A 32 -12.45 -8.40 4.77
N GLN A 33 -11.76 -7.32 4.38
CA GLN A 33 -10.87 -7.28 3.23
C GLN A 33 -9.43 -7.65 3.58
N VAL A 34 -9.05 -7.64 4.87
CA VAL A 34 -7.70 -7.98 5.29
C VAL A 34 -7.50 -9.49 5.20
N ARG A 35 -6.80 -9.90 4.15
CA ARG A 35 -6.40 -11.30 3.92
C ARG A 35 -4.91 -11.54 4.19
N ALA A 36 -4.16 -10.47 4.45
CA ALA A 36 -2.72 -10.53 4.64
C ALA A 36 -2.35 -11.30 5.91
N GLU A 37 -1.27 -12.06 5.80
CA GLU A 37 -0.61 -12.75 6.91
C GLU A 37 0.76 -12.12 7.19
N GLU A 38 1.40 -12.50 8.30
CA GLU A 38 2.71 -11.95 8.67
C GLU A 38 3.78 -12.22 7.61
N ALA A 39 3.69 -13.36 6.91
CA ALA A 39 4.57 -13.68 5.79
C ALA A 39 4.42 -12.70 4.61
N ASP A 40 3.21 -12.18 4.37
CA ASP A 40 2.97 -11.15 3.35
C ASP A 40 3.59 -9.82 3.76
N ILE A 41 3.42 -9.42 5.03
CA ILE A 41 4.05 -8.21 5.57
C ILE A 41 5.56 -8.31 5.48
N ARG A 42 6.15 -9.47 5.84
CA ARG A 42 7.58 -9.73 5.69
C ARG A 42 8.05 -9.52 4.26
N ARG A 43 7.33 -10.09 3.29
CA ARG A 43 7.67 -9.98 1.87
C ARG A 43 7.54 -8.55 1.36
N LEU A 44 6.52 -7.81 1.81
CA LEU A 44 6.31 -6.42 1.43
C LEU A 44 7.42 -5.51 1.95
N LEU A 45 7.79 -5.65 3.23
CA LEU A 45 8.74 -4.73 3.89
C LEU A 45 10.20 -5.15 3.74
N PHE A 46 10.48 -6.45 3.70
CA PHE A 46 11.84 -6.99 3.81
C PHE A 46 12.17 -8.01 2.71
N GLY A 47 11.34 -8.12 1.68
CA GLY A 47 11.64 -8.93 0.49
C GLY A 47 12.77 -8.36 -0.36
N GLN A 48 13.15 -9.09 -1.42
CA GLN A 48 14.14 -8.63 -2.40
C GLN A 48 13.52 -8.66 -3.82
N PRO A 49 13.14 -7.50 -4.38
CA PRO A 49 13.14 -6.17 -3.77
C PRO A 49 12.04 -6.04 -2.69
N ALA A 50 12.22 -5.14 -1.73
CA ALA A 50 11.12 -4.69 -0.88
C ALA A 50 10.13 -3.89 -1.73
N ARG A 51 8.85 -3.88 -1.34
CA ARG A 51 7.78 -3.16 -2.05
C ARG A 51 7.25 -1.97 -1.26
N ALA A 52 7.49 -1.94 0.04
CA ALA A 52 7.10 -0.85 0.91
C ALA A 52 8.10 -0.69 2.07
N GLU A 53 8.03 0.46 2.74
CA GLU A 53 8.70 0.75 4.00
C GLU A 53 7.63 1.03 5.07
N ALA A 54 7.99 0.86 6.34
CA ALA A 54 7.10 1.16 7.46
C ALA A 54 7.83 1.91 8.60
N LEU A 55 7.08 2.76 9.30
CA LEU A 55 7.51 3.58 10.42
C LEU A 55 6.60 3.31 11.59
N ILE A 56 7.17 3.04 12.75
CA ILE A 56 6.46 2.81 14.00
C ILE A 56 6.58 4.03 14.88
N ALA A 57 5.45 4.48 15.41
CA ALA A 57 5.38 5.51 16.42
C ALA A 57 5.09 4.88 17.78
N GLU A 58 5.97 5.13 18.74
CA GLU A 58 5.84 4.68 20.12
C GLU A 58 5.51 5.88 21.02
N TRP A 59 4.59 5.70 21.97
CA TRP A 59 4.22 6.71 22.96
C TRP A 59 4.37 6.12 24.37
N GLU A 60 5.23 6.72 25.18
CA GLU A 60 5.67 6.22 26.49
C GLU A 60 6.20 4.77 26.40
N GLY A 61 7.01 4.49 25.36
CA GLY A 61 7.64 3.18 25.14
C GLY A 61 6.72 2.09 24.60
N ALA A 62 5.45 2.40 24.32
CA ALA A 62 4.49 1.45 23.76
C ALA A 62 4.11 1.82 22.31
N PRO A 63 3.97 0.86 21.38
CA PRO A 63 3.48 1.14 20.03
C PRO A 63 2.10 1.83 20.05
N ALA A 64 2.00 2.95 19.35
CA ALA A 64 0.83 3.83 19.38
C ALA A 64 0.30 4.21 17.98
N GLY A 65 1.08 3.94 16.94
CA GLY A 65 0.69 4.17 15.56
C GLY A 65 1.76 3.73 14.58
N PHE A 66 1.44 3.79 13.29
CA PHE A 66 2.38 3.47 12.22
C PHE A 66 2.03 4.21 10.93
N ALA A 67 2.96 4.17 9.98
CA ALA A 67 2.69 4.42 8.58
C ALA A 67 3.39 3.38 7.71
N LEU A 68 2.75 3.03 6.59
CA LEU A 68 3.30 2.19 5.52
C LEU A 68 3.26 3.00 4.22
N TRP A 69 4.38 3.05 3.50
CA TRP A 69 4.48 3.82 2.26
C TRP A 69 5.37 3.13 1.23
N TYR A 70 5.30 3.63 0.00
CA TYR A 70 6.18 3.26 -1.09
C TYR A 70 6.43 4.45 -2.02
N TYR A 71 7.40 4.33 -2.92
CA TYR A 71 7.65 5.33 -3.95
C TYR A 71 6.94 4.95 -5.24
N SER A 72 6.34 5.95 -5.87
CA SER A 72 5.82 5.88 -7.23
C SER A 72 6.30 7.11 -7.99
N VAL A 73 5.80 7.36 -9.20
CA VAL A 73 6.27 8.45 -10.05
C VAL A 73 5.14 9.38 -10.48
N SER A 74 5.49 10.62 -10.78
CA SER A 74 4.68 11.53 -11.59
C SER A 74 5.33 11.69 -12.95
N SER A 75 4.66 11.25 -14.01
CA SER A 75 5.12 11.51 -15.38
C SER A 75 5.06 12.99 -15.74
N PHE A 76 4.16 13.76 -15.10
CA PHE A 76 4.00 15.18 -15.40
C PHE A 76 5.10 16.03 -14.75
N ASP A 77 5.60 15.63 -13.58
CA ASP A 77 6.64 16.34 -12.86
C ASP A 77 8.04 15.79 -13.18
N GLY A 78 8.11 14.60 -13.79
CA GLY A 78 9.37 13.88 -14.01
C GLY A 78 10.08 13.48 -12.72
N ARG A 79 9.35 13.34 -11.61
CA ARG A 79 9.89 13.12 -10.25
C ARG A 79 9.22 11.94 -9.55
N PRO A 80 9.93 11.29 -8.61
CA PRO A 80 9.29 10.35 -7.71
C PRO A 80 8.28 11.07 -6.80
N LYS A 81 7.38 10.30 -6.21
CA LYS A 81 6.44 10.71 -5.17
C LYS A 81 6.37 9.63 -4.11
N LEU A 82 6.20 10.04 -2.85
CA LEU A 82 5.96 9.12 -1.74
C LEU A 82 4.45 8.92 -1.60
N TYR A 83 3.98 7.68 -1.74
CA TYR A 83 2.58 7.34 -1.54
C TYR A 83 2.41 6.66 -0.17
N VAL A 84 1.61 7.27 0.72
CA VAL A 84 1.27 6.67 2.01
C VAL A 84 0.09 5.73 1.78
N GLU A 85 0.34 4.43 1.91
CA GLU A 85 -0.68 3.39 1.76
C GLU A 85 -1.57 3.37 3.00
N ASP A 86 -0.95 3.20 4.17
CA ASP A 86 -1.64 3.12 5.44
C ASP A 86 -1.04 4.13 6.43
N VAL A 87 -1.90 4.76 7.23
CA VAL A 87 -1.50 5.51 8.42
C VAL A 87 -2.53 5.36 9.51
N PHE A 88 -2.07 4.99 10.69
CA PHE A 88 -2.95 4.78 11.84
C PHE A 88 -2.32 5.29 13.13
N VAL A 89 -3.17 5.87 13.97
CA VAL A 89 -2.85 6.18 15.37
C VAL A 89 -3.98 5.61 16.22
N ALA A 90 -3.61 4.83 17.23
CA ALA A 90 -4.53 4.22 18.17
C ALA A 90 -5.50 5.29 18.74
N PRO A 91 -6.82 5.07 18.70
CA PRO A 91 -7.82 6.07 19.08
C PRO A 91 -7.55 6.77 20.42
N GLU A 92 -7.18 6.00 21.44
CA GLU A 92 -6.85 6.43 22.80
C GLU A 92 -5.54 7.24 22.89
N ARG A 93 -4.73 7.26 21.84
CA ARG A 93 -3.48 8.04 21.72
C ARG A 93 -3.61 9.24 20.79
N ARG A 94 -4.78 9.48 20.18
CA ARG A 94 -5.04 10.66 19.34
C ARG A 94 -5.01 11.95 20.15
N GLY A 95 -4.81 13.09 19.47
CA GLY A 95 -4.67 14.40 20.11
C GLY A 95 -3.29 14.65 20.75
N LYS A 96 -2.39 13.66 20.75
CA LYS A 96 -1.03 13.77 21.33
C LYS A 96 0.05 14.19 20.32
N GLY A 97 -0.34 14.61 19.12
CA GLY A 97 0.59 15.04 18.06
C GLY A 97 1.26 13.91 17.27
N ILE A 98 0.97 12.63 17.56
CA ILE A 98 1.61 11.47 16.92
C ILE A 98 1.43 11.49 15.39
N GLY A 99 0.19 11.67 14.90
CA GLY A 99 -0.06 11.71 13.46
C GLY A 99 0.69 12.86 12.75
N ARG A 100 0.79 14.03 13.39
CA ARG A 100 1.57 15.15 12.87
C ARG A 100 3.06 14.81 12.82
N ALA A 101 3.59 14.12 13.82
CA ALA A 101 4.97 13.68 13.85
C ALA A 101 5.27 12.67 12.72
N ILE A 102 4.39 11.68 12.51
CA ILE A 102 4.49 10.71 11.41
C ILE A 102 4.54 11.42 10.06
N PHE A 103 3.56 12.28 9.75
CA PHE A 103 3.54 13.01 8.47
C PHE A 103 4.73 13.96 8.30
N THR A 104 5.22 14.57 9.38
CA THR A 104 6.43 15.41 9.34
C THR A 104 7.67 14.58 9.01
N TRP A 105 7.79 13.37 9.58
CA TRP A 105 8.88 12.45 9.28
C TRP A 105 8.82 12.01 7.81
N LEU A 106 7.63 11.62 7.32
CA LEU A 106 7.44 11.23 5.93
C LEU A 106 7.71 12.36 4.94
N ALA A 107 7.34 13.60 5.27
CA ALA A 107 7.65 14.76 4.43
C ALA A 107 9.18 14.99 4.32
N ARG A 108 9.92 14.84 5.42
CA ARG A 108 11.38 14.90 5.40
C ARG A 108 11.99 13.77 4.57
N ARG A 109 11.47 12.54 4.71
CA ARG A 109 11.88 11.37 3.92
C ARG A 109 11.64 11.61 2.42
N ALA A 110 10.45 12.08 2.05
CA ALA A 110 10.09 12.39 0.67
C ALA A 110 11.06 13.41 0.05
N LEU A 111 11.34 14.52 0.74
CA LEU A 111 12.28 15.53 0.26
C LEU A 111 13.71 14.98 0.12
N ALA A 112 14.17 14.17 1.06
CA ALA A 112 15.49 13.54 1.01
C ALA A 112 15.65 12.59 -0.19
N GLU A 113 14.57 11.93 -0.61
CA GLU A 113 14.51 11.03 -1.77
C GLU A 113 14.15 11.77 -3.08
N GLY A 114 14.21 13.10 -3.09
CA GLY A 114 13.94 13.91 -4.29
C GLY A 114 12.48 13.90 -4.75
N CYS A 115 11.54 13.46 -3.90
CA CYS A 115 10.13 13.43 -4.24
C CYS A 115 9.57 14.84 -4.38
N GLY A 116 8.74 15.05 -5.41
CA GLY A 116 8.04 16.32 -5.62
C GLY A 116 6.84 16.52 -4.69
N ARG A 117 6.25 15.43 -4.20
CA ARG A 117 5.06 15.44 -3.35
C ARG A 117 4.83 14.13 -2.61
N MET A 118 3.88 14.18 -1.68
CA MET A 118 3.26 13.01 -1.05
C MET A 118 1.80 12.89 -1.49
N GLU A 119 1.30 11.66 -1.63
CA GLU A 119 -0.10 11.37 -1.91
C GLU A 119 -0.62 10.23 -1.03
N TRP A 120 -1.92 10.23 -0.75
CA TRP A 120 -2.63 9.17 -0.04
C TRP A 120 -4.13 9.26 -0.33
N SER A 121 -4.86 8.19 -0.02
CA SER A 121 -6.32 8.17 -0.08
C SER A 121 -6.93 8.30 1.32
N VAL A 122 -8.17 8.77 1.37
CA VAL A 122 -8.96 8.82 2.61
C VAL A 122 -10.41 8.51 2.28
N LEU A 123 -11.07 7.74 3.15
CA LEU A 123 -12.50 7.49 3.02
C LEU A 123 -13.29 8.79 3.22
N ASP A 124 -14.29 9.02 2.37
CA ASP A 124 -15.08 10.25 2.32
C ASP A 124 -15.79 10.58 3.65
N TRP A 125 -16.20 9.57 4.40
CA TRP A 125 -16.83 9.70 5.70
C TRP A 125 -15.85 10.01 6.85
N ASN A 126 -14.54 9.85 6.64
CA ASN A 126 -13.52 10.00 7.69
C ASN A 126 -13.17 11.48 7.91
N ALA A 127 -14.19 12.25 8.31
CA ALA A 127 -14.11 13.69 8.58
C ALA A 127 -12.96 14.08 9.55
N PRO A 128 -12.66 13.31 10.63
CA PRO A 128 -11.52 13.63 11.49
C PRO A 128 -10.18 13.60 10.76
N SER A 129 -9.95 12.58 9.92
CA SER A 129 -8.70 12.47 9.15
C SER A 129 -8.64 13.53 8.05
N ILE A 130 -9.76 13.78 7.36
CA ILE A 130 -9.86 14.86 6.37
C ILE A 130 -9.50 16.22 7.01
N ALA A 131 -10.07 16.55 8.17
CA ALA A 131 -9.78 17.79 8.88
C ALA A 131 -8.28 17.88 9.25
N PHE A 132 -7.70 16.78 9.74
CA PHE A 132 -6.26 16.70 10.00
C PHE A 132 -5.44 16.96 8.72
N TYR A 133 -5.76 16.31 7.60
CA TYR A 133 -5.05 16.49 6.33
C TYR A 133 -5.14 17.94 5.83
N ARG A 134 -6.29 18.60 5.96
CA ARG A 134 -6.41 20.03 5.65
C ARG A 134 -5.56 20.90 6.57
N SER A 135 -5.46 20.56 7.85
CA SER A 135 -4.63 21.29 8.83
C SER A 135 -3.13 21.21 8.57
N ILE A 136 -2.67 20.25 7.77
CA ILE A 136 -1.27 20.12 7.33
C ILE A 136 -1.07 20.58 5.87
N GLY A 137 -2.07 21.22 5.27
CA GLY A 137 -1.99 21.82 3.93
C GLY A 137 -2.32 20.88 2.77
N ALA A 138 -2.72 19.63 3.02
CA ALA A 138 -3.07 18.71 1.94
C ALA A 138 -4.37 19.15 1.25
N ARG A 139 -4.45 18.97 -0.07
CA ARG A 139 -5.62 19.29 -0.92
C ARG A 139 -6.09 18.03 -1.66
N PRO A 140 -7.39 17.89 -1.96
CA PRO A 140 -7.86 16.76 -2.75
C PRO A 140 -7.35 16.90 -4.19
N ARG A 141 -7.26 15.78 -4.90
CA ARG A 141 -6.93 15.79 -6.33
C ARG A 141 -8.22 15.95 -7.13
N GLU A 142 -8.56 17.20 -7.43
CA GLU A 142 -9.81 17.55 -8.13
C GLU A 142 -9.86 16.99 -9.55
N GLY A 143 -11.02 16.47 -9.95
CA GLY A 143 -11.26 15.92 -11.29
C GLY A 143 -10.73 14.49 -11.52
N TRP A 144 -10.15 13.84 -10.51
CA TRP A 144 -9.64 12.46 -10.63
C TRP A 144 -10.43 11.50 -9.74
N THR A 145 -10.69 10.30 -10.26
CA THR A 145 -11.30 9.20 -9.52
C THR A 145 -10.32 8.03 -9.44
N LEU A 146 -10.36 7.28 -8.33
CA LEU A 146 -9.61 6.04 -8.21
C LEU A 146 -10.33 4.95 -9.02
N GLN A 147 -9.61 4.31 -9.93
CA GLN A 147 -10.09 3.15 -10.68
C GLN A 147 -9.38 1.90 -10.16
N ARG A 148 -10.11 0.78 -10.03
CA ARG A 148 -9.56 -0.49 -9.55
C ARG A 148 -9.99 -1.64 -10.45
N LEU A 149 -9.01 -2.34 -11.02
CA LEU A 149 -9.19 -3.61 -11.71
C LEU A 149 -8.51 -4.71 -10.89
N GLY A 150 -9.28 -5.72 -10.45
CA GLY A 150 -8.76 -6.77 -9.58
C GLY A 150 -9.46 -8.11 -9.81
N GLY A 151 -8.99 -9.14 -9.09
CA GLY A 151 -9.64 -10.45 -9.06
C GLY A 151 -9.81 -11.09 -10.44
N ALA A 152 -11.01 -11.61 -10.71
CA ALA A 152 -11.32 -12.28 -11.97
C ALA A 152 -11.21 -11.34 -13.19
N ALA A 153 -11.61 -10.07 -13.05
CA ALA A 153 -11.57 -9.11 -14.15
C ALA A 153 -10.12 -8.81 -14.60
N LEU A 154 -9.19 -8.65 -13.66
CA LEU A 154 -7.76 -8.49 -13.98
C LEU A 154 -7.20 -9.72 -14.71
N ARG A 155 -7.54 -10.92 -14.22
CA ARG A 155 -7.11 -12.18 -14.86
C ARG A 155 -7.71 -12.37 -16.25
N ALA A 156 -8.95 -11.94 -16.46
CA ALA A 156 -9.61 -12.01 -17.76
C ALA A 156 -8.93 -11.08 -18.75
N LEU A 157 -8.67 -9.82 -18.37
CA LEU A 157 -7.96 -8.86 -19.22
C LEU A 157 -6.59 -9.39 -19.64
N ALA A 158 -5.83 -9.98 -18.71
CA ALA A 158 -4.51 -10.55 -19.00
C ALA A 158 -4.51 -11.73 -20.00
N ARG A 159 -5.67 -12.32 -20.31
CA ARG A 159 -5.80 -13.45 -21.24
C ARG A 159 -6.30 -13.03 -22.63
N GLN A 160 -6.65 -11.76 -22.86
CA GLN A 160 -7.32 -11.34 -24.09
C GLN A 160 -6.47 -11.48 -25.37
N ASP A 161 -5.14 -11.60 -25.25
CA ASP A 161 -4.23 -11.78 -26.39
C ASP A 161 -3.24 -12.95 -26.21
N ALA A 162 -3.57 -13.95 -25.37
CA ALA A 162 -2.77 -15.18 -25.38
C ALA A 162 -2.97 -15.86 -26.75
N PRO A 163 -1.92 -16.03 -27.59
CA PRO A 163 -2.08 -16.80 -28.81
C PRO A 163 -2.64 -18.17 -28.42
N ALA A 164 -3.66 -18.63 -29.15
CA ALA A 164 -4.15 -20.00 -29.01
C ALA A 164 -2.92 -20.91 -29.10
N SER A 165 -2.53 -21.53 -27.98
CA SER A 165 -1.49 -22.54 -28.03
C SER A 165 -1.93 -23.57 -29.05
N GLU A 166 -1.07 -23.90 -30.00
CA GLU A 166 -1.20 -25.00 -30.95
C GLU A 166 -1.41 -26.30 -30.16
N ALA A 167 -2.65 -26.54 -29.75
CA ALA A 167 -3.11 -27.76 -29.13
C ALA A 167 -3.99 -28.47 -30.14
N GLU A 168 -3.44 -28.75 -31.33
CA GLU A 168 -4.00 -29.68 -32.33
C GLU A 168 -2.97 -29.92 -33.45
N ALA A 169 -1.80 -30.43 -33.10
CA ALA A 169 -0.92 -31.12 -34.06
C ALA A 169 -0.60 -32.50 -33.51
N GLY A 170 -1.60 -33.39 -33.54
CA GLY A 170 -1.44 -34.72 -32.98
C GLY A 170 -2.60 -35.68 -33.15
N THR A 171 -3.49 -35.50 -34.13
CA THR A 171 -4.47 -36.54 -34.46
C THR A 171 -4.73 -36.63 -35.96
N GLY A 172 -4.06 -37.59 -36.61
CA GLY A 172 -4.63 -38.39 -37.71
C GLY A 172 -4.59 -37.81 -39.12
N ALA A 173 -3.73 -38.39 -39.96
CA ALA A 173 -4.17 -39.13 -41.16
C ALA A 173 -2.93 -39.65 -41.93
N GLY A 174 -2.76 -40.97 -41.92
CA GLY A 174 -1.75 -41.70 -42.70
C GLY A 174 -2.29 -43.07 -43.10
N GLN A 175 -3.42 -43.06 -43.81
CA GLN A 175 -4.08 -44.16 -44.51
C GLN A 175 -4.70 -43.48 -45.74
N GLN A 176 -4.60 -43.89 -47.00
CA GLN A 176 -4.23 -45.11 -47.73
C GLN A 176 -3.56 -44.62 -49.06
N ASP A 177 -2.94 -45.38 -49.97
CA ASP A 177 -3.35 -46.55 -50.77
C ASP A 177 -2.13 -46.85 -51.71
N GLN A 178 -1.65 -48.09 -51.88
CA GLN A 178 -2.09 -49.15 -52.82
C GLN A 178 -1.17 -49.25 -54.07
N GLU A 179 -0.97 -50.50 -54.54
CA GLU A 179 -0.46 -50.96 -55.86
C GLU A 179 1.07 -51.13 -56.09
N ARG A 180 1.60 -52.32 -55.77
CA ARG A 180 2.00 -53.39 -56.74
C ARG A 180 2.65 -54.58 -56.04
#